data_AF-A0A4U5M8L3-F1
#
_entry.id   AF-A0A4U5M8L3-F1
#
_cell.length_a   1.000
_cell.length_b   1.000
_cell.length_c   1.000
_cell.angle_alpha   90.00
_cell.angle_beta   90.00
_cell.angle_gamma   90.00
#
_symmetry.space_group_name_H-M   'P 1'
#
loop_
_entity.id
_entity.type
_entity.pdbx_description
1 polymer ?
#
loop_
_entity_poly.entity_id
_entity_poly.type
_entity_poly.pdbx_seq_one_letter_code
_entity_poly.pdbx_strand_id
1 'polypeptide(L)'
;MNNERIISVDENGMPQMNGAANQANGANGAAWNAPHGVFELSNTVSFESRVTEAGIILKRMMLLRAPMMMKDRKCNQQIYPNCMVGSEMIDWLGQVSAEAIGGTTHPLTHFQLIGMWQTLLEHNVICHGWWLV
;
A
#
# COMPACT_ATOMS: atom_id res chain seq x y z
N MET A 1 -40.26 -11.98 -10.31
CA MET A 1 -41.48 -11.19 -10.50
C MET A 1 -42.59 -11.96 -9.79
N ASN A 2 -43.05 -11.65 -8.57
CA ASN A 2 -43.24 -10.34 -7.95
C ASN A 2 -43.17 -10.44 -6.41
N ASN A 3 -42.31 -9.61 -5.83
CA ASN A 3 -42.57 -8.76 -4.67
C ASN A 3 -44.02 -8.25 -4.63
N GLU A 4 -44.69 -8.20 -3.47
CA GLU A 4 -45.41 -7.00 -2.99
C GLU A 4 -45.56 -7.01 -1.45
N ARG A 5 -45.16 -5.88 -0.88
CA ARG A 5 -45.13 -5.49 0.53
C ARG A 5 -46.55 -5.04 0.89
N ILE A 6 -47.26 -5.77 1.74
CA ILE A 6 -48.62 -5.37 2.16
C ILE A 6 -48.51 -4.11 3.03
N ILE A 7 -49.09 -3.03 2.53
CA ILE A 7 -49.29 -1.75 3.19
C ILE A 7 -50.50 -1.95 4.13
N SER A 8 -50.33 -1.79 5.44
CA SER A 8 -51.48 -1.79 6.37
C SER A 8 -52.25 -0.48 6.20
N VAL A 9 -53.50 -0.56 5.74
CA VAL A 9 -54.43 0.55 5.56
C VAL A 9 -55.45 0.49 6.69
N ASP A 10 -55.79 1.63 7.31
CA ASP A 10 -56.85 1.69 8.31
C ASP A 10 -58.26 1.69 7.67
N GLU A 11 -59.29 1.60 8.51
CA GLU A 11 -60.71 1.45 8.13
C GLU A 11 -61.31 2.64 7.35
N ASN A 12 -60.54 3.69 7.08
CA ASN A 12 -60.96 4.83 6.26
C ASN A 12 -60.03 5.13 5.06
N GLY A 13 -59.12 4.22 4.71
CA GLY A 13 -58.49 4.19 3.38
C GLY A 13 -57.38 5.22 3.12
N MET A 14 -56.65 5.71 4.14
CA MET A 14 -55.54 6.65 3.96
C MET A 14 -54.18 6.06 4.42
N PRO A 15 -53.10 6.16 3.61
CA PRO A 15 -51.78 5.66 3.99
C PRO A 15 -51.04 6.64 4.93
N GLN A 16 -50.72 6.23 6.17
CA GLN A 16 -49.87 7.03 7.07
C GLN A 16 -48.38 6.93 6.72
N MET A 17 -47.75 8.08 6.44
CA MET A 17 -46.31 8.26 6.35
C MET A 17 -45.74 8.90 7.65
N ASN A 18 -44.62 8.34 8.13
CA ASN A 18 -43.63 8.79 9.13
C ASN A 18 -43.77 10.20 9.79
N GLY A 19 -43.47 10.29 11.10
CA GLY A 19 -42.89 11.51 11.67
C GLY A 19 -42.98 11.76 13.20
N ALA A 20 -41.80 11.83 13.83
CA ALA A 20 -41.36 12.79 14.87
C ALA A 20 -41.86 12.77 16.36
N ALA A 21 -40.87 12.57 17.24
CA ALA A 21 -40.43 13.42 18.37
C ALA A 21 -41.26 13.56 19.67
N ASN A 22 -40.57 13.37 20.82
CA ASN A 22 -40.57 14.18 22.06
C ASN A 22 -39.80 13.40 23.16
N GLN A 23 -39.03 13.94 24.12
CA GLN A 23 -38.48 15.26 24.46
C GLN A 23 -37.65 15.03 25.75
N ALA A 24 -36.48 15.66 25.92
CA ALA A 24 -36.03 16.31 27.17
C ALA A 24 -34.57 16.81 27.06
N ASN A 25 -34.34 17.97 27.65
CA ASN A 25 -33.25 18.91 27.42
C ASN A 25 -32.33 19.01 28.65
N GLY A 26 -31.05 19.31 28.45
CA GLY A 26 -30.22 20.07 29.40
C GLY A 26 -29.07 19.32 30.08
N ALA A 27 -27.84 19.56 29.61
CA ALA A 27 -26.78 20.25 30.37
C ALA A 27 -25.39 19.97 29.77
N ASN A 28 -24.69 21.06 29.46
CA ASN A 28 -23.30 21.11 29.00
C ASN A 28 -22.34 20.55 30.07
N GLY A 29 -21.31 19.80 29.67
CA GLY A 29 -20.14 19.58 30.54
C GLY A 29 -19.24 18.40 30.14
N ALA A 30 -18.02 18.73 29.70
CA ALA A 30 -16.80 17.89 29.61
C ALA A 30 -16.87 16.70 28.62
N ALA A 31 -16.22 16.67 27.46
CA ALA A 31 -14.87 17.14 27.12
C ALA A 31 -13.85 16.88 28.23
N TRP A 32 -13.56 15.61 28.56
CA TRP A 32 -12.22 15.15 28.95
C TRP A 32 -12.03 13.64 28.72
N ASN A 33 -11.13 13.35 27.77
CA ASN A 33 -10.12 12.29 27.80
C ASN A 33 -10.51 10.83 27.52
N ALA A 34 -10.57 10.53 26.22
CA ALA A 34 -9.93 9.32 25.69
C ALA A 34 -8.65 9.71 24.93
N PRO A 35 -7.44 9.68 25.54
CA PRO A 35 -6.19 9.74 24.83
C PRO A 35 -5.78 8.30 24.51
N HIS A 36 -6.14 7.83 23.32
CA HIS A 36 -5.53 6.62 22.77
C HIS A 36 -5.48 6.83 21.26
N GLY A 37 -4.27 7.07 20.77
CA GLY A 37 -3.94 7.44 19.41
C GLY A 37 -4.66 6.57 18.39
N VAL A 38 -5.77 7.09 17.90
CA VAL A 38 -6.28 6.73 16.59
C VAL A 38 -5.25 7.31 15.63
N PHE A 39 -4.24 6.52 15.29
CA PHE A 39 -3.50 6.74 14.05
C PHE A 39 -4.53 6.57 12.94
N GLU A 40 -5.19 7.68 12.61
CA GLU A 40 -5.92 7.82 11.37
C GLU A 40 -4.83 7.73 10.30
N LEU A 41 -4.56 6.51 9.82
CA LEU A 41 -3.79 6.25 8.61
C LEU A 41 -4.67 6.69 7.44
N SER A 42 -5.04 7.97 7.43
CA SER A 42 -5.58 8.61 6.26
C SER A 42 -4.56 8.37 5.16
N ASN A 43 -5.03 7.71 4.10
CA ASN A 43 -4.29 7.33 2.90
C ASN A 43 -3.89 8.59 2.07
N THR A 44 -3.51 9.67 2.76
CA THR A 44 -3.12 10.99 2.26
C THR A 44 -1.63 11.04 1.92
N VAL A 45 -0.95 9.89 2.00
CA VAL A 45 0.45 9.76 1.58
C VAL A 45 0.47 9.84 0.05
N SER A 46 1.16 10.84 -0.49
CA SER A 46 1.30 11.01 -1.94
C SER A 46 1.88 9.73 -2.56
N PHE A 47 1.55 9.48 -3.82
CA PHE A 47 2.10 8.34 -4.56
C PHE A 47 3.63 8.30 -4.48
N GLU A 48 4.29 9.44 -4.68
CA GLU A 48 5.74 9.60 -4.55
C GLU A 48 6.28 9.18 -3.18
N SER A 49 5.59 9.55 -2.09
CA SER A 49 6.00 9.16 -0.74
C SER A 49 5.88 7.64 -0.53
N ARG A 50 4.87 6.99 -1.12
CA ARG A 50 4.74 5.52 -1.05
C ARG A 50 5.83 4.81 -1.86
N VAL A 51 6.18 5.34 -3.03
CA VAL A 51 7.26 4.81 -3.88
C VAL A 51 8.61 4.95 -3.16
N THR A 52 8.84 6.09 -2.51
CA THR A 52 10.04 6.33 -1.69
C THR A 52 10.13 5.37 -0.51
N GLU A 53 9.02 5.19 0.22
CA GLU A 53 8.95 4.26 1.35
C GLU A 53 9.25 2.82 0.91
N ALA A 54 8.66 2.38 -0.22
CA ALA A 54 8.93 1.07 -0.79
C ALA A 54 10.43 0.88 -1.09
N GLY A 55 11.10 1.87 -1.68
CA GLY A 55 12.54 1.81 -1.90
C GLY A 55 13.38 1.71 -0.63
N ILE A 56 12.99 2.44 0.43
CA ILE A 56 13.67 2.34 1.74
C ILE A 56 13.52 0.94 2.33
N ILE A 57 12.31 0.37 2.27
CA ILE A 57 12.04 -1.00 2.75
C ILE A 57 12.88 -2.01 1.96
N LEU A 58 12.90 -1.91 0.63
CA LEU A 58 13.68 -2.80 -0.22
C LEU A 58 15.19 -2.71 0.09
N LYS A 59 15.72 -1.49 0.25
CA LYS A 59 17.13 -1.29 0.63
C LYS A 59 17.45 -1.95 1.98
N ARG A 60 16.59 -1.77 2.99
CA ARG A 60 16.75 -2.41 4.30
C ARG A 60 16.71 -3.93 4.19
N MET A 61 15.77 -4.46 3.41
CA MET A 61 15.65 -5.89 3.17
C MET A 61 16.89 -6.47 2.48
N MET A 62 17.46 -5.77 1.50
CA MET A 62 18.71 -6.18 0.85
C MET A 62 19.88 -6.19 1.84
N LEU A 63 20.04 -5.13 2.64
CA LEU A 63 21.12 -5.05 3.63
C LEU A 63 21.04 -6.17 4.67
N LEU A 64 19.83 -6.57 5.07
CA LEU A 64 19.62 -7.60 6.09
C LEU A 64 19.66 -9.03 5.54
N ARG A 65 19.09 -9.26 4.36
CA ARG A 65 18.84 -10.61 3.82
C ARG A 65 19.67 -10.97 2.59
N ALA A 66 20.20 -9.97 1.88
CA ALA A 66 20.95 -10.17 0.65
C ALA A 66 22.12 -9.18 0.52
N PRO A 67 23.11 -9.20 1.45
CA PRO A 67 24.26 -8.28 1.43
C PRO A 67 25.14 -8.43 0.18
N MET A 68 24.95 -9.51 -0.59
CA MET A 68 25.59 -9.71 -1.89
C MET A 68 24.99 -8.82 -3.00
N MET A 69 23.77 -8.33 -2.83
CA MET A 69 23.02 -7.57 -3.83
C MET A 69 23.61 -6.17 -4.05
N MET A 70 23.97 -5.50 -2.95
CA MET A 70 24.55 -4.16 -2.97
C MET A 70 26.04 -4.24 -2.69
N LYS A 71 26.86 -4.06 -3.74
CA LYS A 71 28.31 -4.19 -3.61
C LYS A 71 29.07 -3.26 -4.53
N ASP A 72 30.29 -2.96 -4.13
CA ASP A 72 31.24 -2.27 -4.99
C ASP A 72 31.63 -3.17 -6.15
N ARG A 73 31.46 -2.69 -7.38
CA ARG A 73 31.84 -3.42 -8.59
C ARG A 73 32.77 -2.59 -9.45
N LYS A 74 33.79 -3.25 -10.00
CA LYS A 74 34.74 -2.63 -10.92
C LYS A 74 34.31 -2.91 -12.35
N CYS A 75 34.02 -1.88 -13.12
CA CYS A 75 33.73 -1.97 -14.55
C CYS A 75 34.65 -0.99 -15.30
N ASN A 76 35.35 -1.45 -16.35
CA ASN A 76 36.19 -0.62 -17.22
C ASN A 76 37.09 0.38 -16.48
N GLN A 77 37.81 -0.10 -15.45
CA GLN A 77 38.71 0.67 -14.58
C GLN A 77 38.04 1.67 -13.61
N GLN A 78 36.71 1.81 -13.64
CA GLN A 78 35.94 2.58 -12.68
C GLN A 78 35.31 1.67 -11.62
N ILE A 79 35.28 2.14 -10.38
CA ILE A 79 34.60 1.45 -9.26
C ILE A 79 33.27 2.14 -9.03
N TYR A 80 32.20 1.34 -9.05
CA TYR A 80 30.84 1.75 -8.74
C TYR A 80 30.50 1.24 -7.34
N PRO A 81 30.52 2.11 -6.33
CA PRO A 81 30.29 1.68 -4.96
C PRO A 81 28.81 1.32 -4.76
N ASN A 82 28.53 0.30 -3.94
CA ASN A 82 27.18 -0.11 -3.53
C ASN A 82 26.15 -0.32 -4.67
N CYS A 83 26.62 -0.77 -5.83
CA CYS A 83 25.79 -0.96 -7.01
C CYS A 83 25.12 -2.34 -7.05
N MET A 84 24.08 -2.46 -7.89
CA MET A 84 23.25 -3.66 -8.02
C MET A 84 23.22 -4.11 -9.48
N VAL A 85 23.26 -5.42 -9.74
CA VAL A 85 23.11 -5.93 -11.11
C VAL A 85 21.64 -6.15 -11.39
N GLY A 86 21.20 -5.72 -12.56
CA GLY A 86 19.80 -5.71 -12.91
C GLY A 86 19.08 -7.04 -12.90
N SER A 87 19.70 -8.03 -13.54
CA SER A 87 19.19 -9.39 -13.54
C SER A 87 19.11 -9.95 -12.12
N GLU A 88 20.19 -9.82 -11.35
CA GLU A 88 20.24 -10.30 -9.95
C GLU A 88 19.16 -9.65 -9.08
N MET A 89 18.92 -8.35 -9.27
CA MET A 89 17.93 -7.60 -8.51
C MET A 89 16.49 -8.00 -8.87
N ILE A 90 16.22 -8.28 -10.14
CA ILE A 90 14.91 -8.81 -10.59
C ILE A 90 14.67 -10.20 -10.00
N ASP A 91 15.66 -11.09 -10.10
CA ASP A 91 15.58 -12.46 -9.57
C ASP A 91 15.34 -12.46 -8.06
N TRP A 92 16.04 -11.58 -7.34
CA TRP A 92 15.86 -11.42 -5.90
C TRP A 92 14.46 -10.92 -5.53
N LEU A 93 13.92 -9.92 -6.24
CA LEU A 93 12.55 -9.47 -6.00
C LEU A 93 11.54 -10.58 -6.25
N GLY A 94 11.76 -11.39 -7.28
CA GLY A 94 10.97 -12.58 -7.56
C GLY A 94 10.94 -13.54 -6.37
N GLN A 95 12.12 -13.87 -5.81
CA GLN A 95 12.25 -14.73 -4.63
C GLN A 95 11.55 -14.13 -3.41
N VAL A 96 11.82 -12.85 -3.10
CA VAL A 96 11.19 -12.16 -1.96
C VAL A 96 9.68 -12.10 -2.10
N SER A 97 9.17 -11.86 -3.31
CA SER A 97 7.72 -11.82 -3.56
C SER A 97 7.07 -13.20 -3.40
N ALA A 98 7.72 -14.26 -3.88
CA ALA A 98 7.22 -15.63 -3.74
C ALA A 98 7.18 -16.07 -2.27
N GLU A 99 8.20 -15.70 -1.49
CA GLU A 99 8.26 -15.93 -0.04
C GLU A 99 7.18 -15.14 0.71
N ALA A 100 7.06 -13.84 0.42
CA ALA A 100 6.13 -12.95 1.13
C ALA A 100 4.65 -13.31 0.86
N ILE A 101 4.35 -13.79 -0.36
CA ILE A 101 2.99 -14.12 -0.79
C ILE A 101 2.66 -15.60 -0.49
N GLY A 102 3.55 -16.33 0.22
CA GLY A 102 3.25 -17.67 0.76
C GLY A 102 2.97 -18.73 -0.31
N GLY A 103 3.58 -18.61 -1.50
CA GLY A 103 3.43 -19.60 -2.57
C GLY A 103 2.04 -19.62 -3.23
N THR A 104 1.46 -18.46 -3.55
CA THR A 104 0.23 -18.40 -4.36
C THR A 104 0.40 -19.05 -5.73
N THR A 105 -0.71 -19.54 -6.28
CA THR A 105 -0.82 -20.18 -7.61
C THR A 105 -0.38 -19.30 -8.79
N HIS A 106 -0.22 -17.98 -8.60
CA HIS A 106 0.23 -17.05 -9.63
C HIS A 106 1.44 -16.22 -9.14
N PRO A 107 2.67 -16.70 -9.35
CA PRO A 107 3.85 -15.89 -9.08
C PRO A 107 3.88 -14.64 -9.97
N LEU A 108 4.52 -13.57 -9.49
CA LEU A 108 4.72 -12.36 -10.29
C LEU A 108 5.54 -12.70 -11.53
N THR A 109 5.07 -12.21 -12.68
CA THR A 109 5.78 -12.34 -13.95
C THR A 109 7.02 -11.47 -13.96
N HIS A 110 8.03 -11.87 -14.75
CA HIS A 110 9.24 -11.09 -14.95
C HIS A 110 8.95 -9.66 -15.42
N PHE A 111 7.93 -9.47 -16.27
CA PHE A 111 7.51 -8.14 -16.73
C PHE A 111 6.96 -7.27 -15.60
N GLN A 112 6.17 -7.84 -14.67
CA GLN A 112 5.68 -7.11 -13.50
C GLN A 112 6.83 -6.71 -12.57
N LEU A 113 7.80 -7.61 -12.34
CA LEU A 113 8.98 -7.29 -11.55
C LEU A 113 9.80 -6.17 -12.17
N ILE A 114 10.00 -6.19 -13.49
CA ILE A 114 10.62 -5.07 -14.22
C ILE A 114 9.81 -3.79 -13.99
N GLY A 115 8.49 -3.82 -14.15
CA GLY A 115 7.64 -2.64 -13.95
C GLY A 115 7.75 -2.03 -12.55
N MET A 116 7.89 -2.86 -11.51
CA MET A 116 8.14 -2.39 -10.14
C MET A 116 9.48 -1.66 -10.05
N TRP A 117 10.54 -2.20 -10.64
CA TRP A 117 11.85 -1.55 -10.69
C TRP A 117 11.85 -0.27 -11.52
N GLN A 118 11.14 -0.25 -12.66
CA GLN A 118 10.97 0.95 -13.48
C GLN A 118 10.27 2.07 -12.71
N THR A 119 9.25 1.75 -11.92
CA THR A 119 8.56 2.75 -11.08
C THR A 119 9.54 3.43 -10.11
N LEU A 120 10.46 2.68 -9.51
CA LEU A 120 11.47 3.23 -8.60
C LEU A 120 12.51 4.09 -9.34
N LEU A 121 12.82 3.77 -10.60
CA LEU A 121 13.72 4.56 -11.46
C LEU A 121 13.07 5.89 -11.86
N GLU A 122 11.82 5.85 -12.32
CA GLU A 122 11.06 7.05 -12.76
C GLU A 122 10.87 8.07 -11.63
N HIS A 123 10.80 7.61 -10.38
CA HIS A 123 10.66 8.46 -9.19
C HIS A 123 11.99 8.80 -8.51
N ASN A 124 13.14 8.53 -9.17
CA ASN A 124 14.48 8.82 -8.65
C ASN A 124 14.81 8.15 -7.30
N VAL A 125 14.09 7.10 -6.93
CA VAL A 125 14.36 6.31 -5.71
C VAL A 125 15.60 5.45 -5.92
N ILE A 126 15.79 4.97 -7.15
CA ILE A 126 17.02 4.36 -7.64
C ILE A 126 17.44 5.07 -8.94
N CYS A 127 18.72 5.03 -9.29
CA CYS A 127 19.26 5.74 -10.45
C CYS A 127 20.00 4.82 -11.43
N HIS A 128 19.93 5.17 -12.72
CA HIS A 128 20.75 4.57 -13.77
C HIS A 128 22.20 5.06 -13.64
N GLY A 129 22.97 4.34 -12.84
CA GLY A 129 24.38 4.62 -12.49
C GLY A 129 24.95 3.59 -11.51
N TRP A 130 24.06 2.87 -10.82
CA TRP A 130 24.34 1.59 -10.15
C TRP A 130 24.11 0.36 -11.04
N TRP A 131 23.88 0.59 -12.33
CA TRP A 131 23.80 -0.41 -13.37
C TRP A 131 24.97 -0.12 -14.29
N LEU A 132 25.91 -1.04 -14.49
CA LEU A 132 26.85 -0.87 -15.59
C LEU A 132 27.02 -2.10 -16.46
N VAL A 133 26.73 -1.81 -17.72
CA VAL A 133 27.09 -2.41 -19.01
C VAL A 133 26.60 -3.83 -19.23
#